data_AF-A0A410UTL0-F1
#
_entry.id   AF-A0A410UTL0-F1
#
_cell.length_a   1.000
_cell.length_b   1.000
_cell.length_c   1.000
_cell.angle_alpha   90.00
_cell.angle_beta   90.00
_cell.angle_gamma   90.00
#
_symmetry.space_group_name_H-M   'P 1'
#
loop_
_entity.id
_entity.type
_entity.pdbx_description
1 polymer ?
#
loop_
_entity_poly.entity_id
_entity_poly.type
_entity_poly.pdbx_seq_one_letter_code
_entity_poly.pdbx_strand_id
1 'polypeptide(L)'
;MTSSQVSKKKMNLKSSSQVLRYSPVPATRTTVRNYYAKWRKEQGIPPRCDMPDCHFNLHALEWNSIPLPVILDHVNGNNLDNRPENLRYLCPNCDAQLPTRGGRNRGRVVEAVTGGYALLRKDGLREFHLICETGVLKAEGFPATIIVTPSDDAK
;
A
#
# COMPACT_ATOMS: atom_id res chain seq x y z
N MET A 1 13.20 25.25 43.26
CA MET A 1 12.40 24.29 42.47
C MET A 1 12.81 24.42 41.01
N THR A 2 13.83 23.69 40.59
CA THR A 2 14.39 23.74 39.24
C THR A 2 13.57 22.82 38.33
N SER A 3 12.78 23.41 37.44
CA SER A 3 11.98 22.68 36.46
C SER A 3 12.89 22.24 35.31
N SER A 4 13.29 20.97 35.31
CA SER A 4 14.01 20.34 34.19
C SER A 4 13.10 20.21 32.98
N GLN A 5 13.34 21.03 31.96
CA GLN A 5 12.73 20.87 30.64
C GLN A 5 13.28 19.60 29.99
N VAL A 6 12.46 18.57 29.87
CA VAL A 6 12.77 17.37 29.09
C VAL A 6 12.73 17.72 27.61
N SER A 7 13.91 17.78 26.99
CA SER A 7 14.07 18.02 25.55
C SER A 7 13.50 16.85 24.75
N LYS A 8 12.44 17.09 23.98
CA LYS A 8 11.82 16.07 23.10
C LYS A 8 12.74 15.84 21.90
N LYS A 9 13.37 14.66 21.85
CA LYS A 9 14.19 14.17 20.73
C LYS A 9 13.38 14.23 19.42
N LYS A 10 13.79 15.09 18.47
CA LYS A 10 13.19 15.16 17.11
C LYS A 10 13.34 13.79 16.44
N MET A 11 12.25 13.04 16.32
CA MET A 11 12.24 11.81 15.53
C MET A 11 12.40 12.17 14.05
N ASN A 12 13.33 11.50 13.38
CA ASN A 12 13.63 11.69 11.96
C ASN A 12 12.37 11.35 11.14
N LEU A 13 11.71 12.38 10.59
CA LEU A 13 10.47 12.23 9.86
C LEU A 13 10.78 11.64 8.47
N LYS A 14 10.42 10.37 8.25
CA LYS A 14 10.60 9.72 6.94
C LYS A 14 9.85 10.51 5.85
N SER A 15 10.37 10.59 4.63
CA SER A 15 9.62 11.18 3.51
C SER A 15 8.49 10.25 3.06
N SER A 16 7.44 10.78 2.41
CA SER A 16 6.32 9.95 1.93
C SER A 16 6.78 8.83 0.98
N SER A 17 7.78 9.10 0.14
CA SER A 17 8.39 8.10 -0.76
C SER A 17 9.14 7.00 -0.02
N GLN A 18 9.55 7.22 1.23
CA GLN A 18 10.18 6.19 2.06
C GLN A 18 9.17 5.22 2.68
N VAL A 19 7.88 5.60 2.74
CA VAL A 19 6.81 4.80 3.35
C VAL A 19 5.87 4.22 2.30
N LEU A 20 5.41 5.05 1.36
CA LEU A 20 4.44 4.68 0.32
C LEU A 20 5.15 4.04 -0.88
N ARG A 21 5.77 2.90 -0.62
CA ARG A 21 6.51 2.09 -1.59
C ARG A 21 6.36 0.61 -1.27
N TYR A 22 6.79 -0.24 -2.19
CA TYR A 22 7.07 -1.62 -1.86
C TYR A 22 8.31 -1.73 -0.97
N SER A 23 8.28 -2.61 0.03
CA SER A 23 9.44 -2.90 0.86
C SER A 23 9.27 -4.29 1.49
N PRO A 24 10.26 -5.19 1.40
CA PRO A 24 10.19 -6.49 2.07
C PRO A 24 10.18 -6.33 3.61
N VAL A 25 10.63 -5.18 4.11
CA VAL A 25 10.51 -4.81 5.52
C VAL A 25 9.18 -4.09 5.73
N PRO A 26 8.28 -4.59 6.60
CA PRO A 26 6.96 -4.03 6.80
C PRO A 26 7.02 -2.67 7.51
N ALA A 27 6.19 -1.74 7.05
CA ALA A 27 5.87 -0.52 7.80
C ALA A 27 4.71 -0.78 8.77
N THR A 28 4.61 -0.01 9.84
CA THR A 28 3.46 -0.13 10.75
C THR A 28 2.19 0.40 10.10
N ARG A 29 1.06 -0.27 10.33
CA ARG A 29 -0.25 0.12 9.75
C ARG A 29 -0.62 1.58 10.03
N THR A 30 -0.31 2.08 11.22
CA THR A 30 -0.55 3.49 11.59
C THR A 30 0.29 4.44 10.75
N THR A 31 1.56 4.09 10.49
CA THR A 31 2.44 4.89 9.63
C THR A 31 1.87 4.96 8.22
N VAL A 32 1.58 3.81 7.60
CA VAL A 32 1.05 3.78 6.24
C VAL A 32 -0.26 4.57 6.14
N ARG A 33 -1.19 4.39 7.09
CA ARG A 33 -2.44 5.18 7.16
C ARG A 33 -2.19 6.68 7.17
N ASN A 34 -1.28 7.16 8.02
CA ASN A 34 -1.02 8.59 8.15
C ASN A 34 -0.40 9.19 6.88
N TYR A 35 0.58 8.50 6.29
CA TYR A 35 1.23 8.98 5.06
C TYR A 35 0.29 8.89 3.85
N TYR A 36 -0.54 7.85 3.75
CA TYR A 36 -1.52 7.73 2.68
C TYR A 36 -2.63 8.78 2.78
N ALA A 37 -3.10 9.08 4.01
CA ALA A 37 -4.04 10.18 4.23
C ALA A 37 -3.46 11.53 3.80
N LYS A 38 -2.18 11.78 4.11
CA LYS A 38 -1.46 12.98 3.67
C LYS A 38 -1.36 13.03 2.13
N TRP A 39 -0.95 11.93 1.50
CA TRP A 39 -0.84 11.83 0.05
C TRP A 39 -2.19 12.08 -0.64
N ARG A 40 -3.30 11.48 -0.16
CA ARG A 40 -4.64 11.74 -0.70
C ARG A 40 -5.04 13.20 -0.61
N LYS A 41 -4.74 13.86 0.52
CA LYS A 41 -4.99 15.30 0.70
C LYS A 41 -4.23 16.15 -0.31
N GLU A 42 -2.97 15.82 -0.58
CA GLU A 42 -2.14 16.49 -1.60
C GLU A 42 -2.70 16.29 -3.02
N GLN A 43 -3.28 15.11 -3.30
CA GLN A 43 -3.97 14.83 -4.56
C GLN A 43 -5.39 15.42 -4.65
N GLY A 44 -5.88 16.10 -3.61
CA GLY A 44 -7.25 16.61 -3.57
C GLY A 44 -8.33 15.52 -3.47
N ILE A 45 -7.95 14.32 -3.04
CA ILE A 45 -8.86 13.17 -2.95
C ILE A 45 -9.49 13.14 -1.54
N PRO A 46 -10.81 13.40 -1.40
CA PRO A 46 -11.47 13.34 -0.10
C PRO A 46 -11.47 11.91 0.51
N PRO A 47 -11.69 11.79 1.82
CA PRO A 47 -11.94 10.51 2.46
C PRO A 47 -13.30 9.98 1.99
N ARG A 48 -13.27 8.97 1.13
CA ARG A 48 -14.43 8.27 0.56
C ARG A 48 -14.12 6.78 0.41
N CYS A 49 -15.14 5.97 0.16
CA CYS A 49 -14.93 4.62 -0.31
C CYS A 49 -14.48 4.65 -1.78
N ASP A 50 -13.42 3.93 -2.14
CA ASP A 50 -12.89 3.91 -3.51
C ASP A 50 -13.57 2.84 -4.39
N MET A 51 -14.52 2.06 -3.85
CA MET A 51 -15.35 1.17 -4.67
C MET A 51 -16.29 2.00 -5.54
N PRO A 52 -16.24 1.88 -6.89
CA PRO A 52 -17.00 2.73 -7.80
C PRO A 52 -18.51 2.69 -7.55
N ASP A 53 -19.06 1.49 -7.34
CA ASP A 53 -20.50 1.28 -7.16
C ASP A 53 -20.98 1.49 -5.71
N CYS A 54 -20.11 1.97 -4.82
CA CYS A 54 -20.47 2.18 -3.42
C CYS A 54 -21.15 3.54 -3.22
N HIS A 55 -22.25 3.56 -2.45
CA HIS A 55 -22.90 4.80 -2.00
C HIS A 55 -21.89 5.81 -1.39
N PHE A 56 -20.97 5.35 -0.55
CA PHE A 56 -19.95 6.19 0.09
C PHE A 56 -18.79 6.60 -0.82
N ASN A 57 -18.85 6.30 -2.12
CA ASN A 57 -17.92 6.87 -3.11
C ASN A 57 -18.30 8.32 -3.46
N LEU A 58 -19.59 8.61 -3.53
CA LEU A 58 -20.11 9.94 -3.88
C LEU A 58 -20.70 10.68 -2.68
N HIS A 59 -21.10 9.96 -1.63
CA HIS A 59 -21.72 10.50 -0.43
C HIS A 59 -20.79 10.48 0.77
N ALA A 60 -21.11 11.29 1.78
CA ALA A 60 -20.34 11.34 3.02
C ALA A 60 -20.33 9.97 3.72
N LEU A 61 -19.18 9.59 4.28
CA LEU A 61 -19.03 8.41 5.13
C LEU A 61 -19.69 8.65 6.49
N GLU A 62 -21.01 8.64 6.51
CA GLU A 62 -21.84 8.88 7.69
C GLU A 62 -22.94 7.81 7.76
N TRP A 63 -23.21 7.33 8.97
CA TRP A 63 -24.31 6.43 9.26
C TRP A 63 -24.94 6.80 10.60
N ASN A 64 -26.26 6.95 10.65
CA ASN A 64 -26.97 7.43 11.84
C ASN A 64 -26.37 8.73 12.42
N SER A 65 -25.98 9.68 11.56
CA SER A 65 -25.34 10.93 11.96
C SER A 65 -23.99 10.79 12.69
N ILE A 66 -23.34 9.62 12.53
CA ILE A 66 -22.02 9.33 13.08
C ILE A 66 -21.05 9.06 11.92
N PRO A 67 -19.86 9.68 11.89
CA PRO A 67 -18.85 9.41 10.89
C PRO A 67 -18.40 7.95 10.90
N LEU A 68 -18.41 7.30 9.74
CA LEU A 68 -17.86 5.96 9.56
C LEU A 68 -16.34 6.02 9.37
N PRO A 69 -15.58 5.14 10.04
CA PRO A 69 -14.14 5.07 9.82
C PRO A 69 -13.84 4.49 8.43
N VAL A 70 -12.86 5.07 7.74
CA VAL A 70 -12.25 4.46 6.55
C VAL A 70 -11.30 3.34 6.94
N ILE A 71 -11.35 2.26 6.16
CA ILE A 71 -10.42 1.15 6.26
C ILE A 71 -9.41 1.29 5.12
N LEU A 72 -8.12 1.30 5.46
CA LEU A 72 -7.05 1.23 4.47
C LEU A 72 -6.87 -0.23 4.07
N ASP A 73 -7.00 -0.51 2.78
CA ASP A 73 -6.86 -1.83 2.18
C ASP A 73 -5.81 -1.81 1.06
N HIS A 74 -5.21 -2.97 0.82
CA HIS A 74 -4.27 -3.23 -0.26
C HIS A 74 -5.00 -4.01 -1.35
N VAL A 75 -5.08 -3.47 -2.56
CA VAL A 75 -5.82 -4.07 -3.69
C VAL A 75 -5.35 -5.50 -3.97
N ASN A 76 -4.02 -5.71 -4.00
CA ASN A 76 -3.41 -7.03 -4.18
C ASN A 76 -3.38 -7.90 -2.92
N GLY A 77 -3.84 -7.39 -1.76
CA GLY A 77 -3.78 -8.10 -0.49
C GLY A 77 -2.37 -8.29 0.08
N ASN A 78 -1.36 -7.57 -0.42
CA ASN A 78 0.01 -7.60 0.10
C ASN A 78 0.31 -6.36 0.96
N ASN A 79 0.47 -6.56 2.27
CA ASN A 79 0.75 -5.47 3.22
C ASN A 79 2.17 -4.90 3.13
N LEU A 80 3.05 -5.49 2.31
CA LEU A 80 4.38 -4.97 2.00
C LEU A 80 4.39 -3.97 0.84
N ASP A 81 3.31 -3.94 0.05
CA ASP A 81 3.18 -3.10 -1.12
C ASP A 81 2.37 -1.83 -0.82
N ASN A 82 3.02 -0.84 -0.20
CA ASN A 82 2.35 0.40 0.23
C ASN A 82 2.34 1.49 -0.84
N ARG A 83 2.55 1.14 -2.12
CA ARG A 83 2.49 2.11 -3.22
C ARG A 83 1.08 2.71 -3.33
N PRO A 84 0.92 4.02 -3.55
CA PRO A 84 -0.40 4.65 -3.54
C PRO A 84 -1.41 4.03 -4.52
N GLU A 85 -0.96 3.56 -5.68
CA GLU A 85 -1.78 2.87 -6.68
C GLU A 85 -2.34 1.52 -6.22
N ASN A 86 -1.69 0.88 -5.24
CA ASN A 86 -2.14 -0.39 -4.64
C ASN A 86 -2.96 -0.17 -3.35
N LEU A 87 -3.02 1.06 -2.83
CA LEU A 87 -3.76 1.39 -1.62
C LEU A 87 -5.13 1.98 -1.97
N ARG A 88 -6.14 1.63 -1.16
CA ARG A 88 -7.49 2.20 -1.26
C ARG A 88 -8.15 2.39 0.10
N TYR A 89 -9.10 3.32 0.17
CA TYR A 89 -10.02 3.44 1.28
C TYR A 89 -11.33 2.72 1.00
N LEU A 90 -11.80 1.96 1.98
CA LEU A 90 -13.07 1.25 1.94
C LEU A 90 -13.94 1.64 3.13
N CYS A 91 -15.25 1.68 2.90
CA CYS A 91 -16.20 1.69 3.99
C CYS A 91 -16.25 0.30 4.67
N PRO A 92 -16.76 0.19 5.91
CA PRO A 92 -16.87 -1.08 6.62
C PRO A 92 -17.62 -2.17 5.84
N ASN A 93 -18.64 -1.79 5.06
CA ASN A 93 -19.46 -2.74 4.31
C ASN A 93 -18.73 -3.29 3.07
N CYS A 94 -17.93 -2.48 2.37
CA CYS A 94 -17.15 -2.94 1.22
C CYS A 94 -15.99 -3.82 1.67
N ASP A 95 -15.27 -3.41 2.73
CA ASP A 95 -14.18 -4.20 3.29
C ASP A 95 -14.64 -5.58 3.77
N ALA A 96 -15.84 -5.66 4.36
CA ALA A 96 -16.42 -6.93 4.81
C ALA A 96 -16.66 -7.96 3.69
N GLN A 97 -16.79 -7.51 2.43
CA GLN A 97 -17.04 -8.37 1.28
C GLN A 97 -15.77 -8.89 0.60
N LEU A 98 -14.59 -8.41 1.03
CA LEU A 98 -13.34 -8.82 0.41
C LEU A 98 -12.89 -10.23 0.81
N PRO A 99 -12.27 -10.99 -0.11
CA PRO A 99 -11.74 -12.32 0.21
C PRO A 99 -10.56 -12.29 1.18
N THR A 100 -9.92 -11.13 1.36
CA THR A 100 -8.78 -10.86 2.24
C THR A 100 -9.20 -10.43 3.66
N ARG A 101 -10.49 -10.15 3.88
CA ARG A 101 -11.02 -9.63 5.15
C ARG A 101 -10.58 -10.47 6.35
N GLY A 102 -10.27 -9.81 7.46
CA GLY A 102 -9.96 -10.47 8.73
C GLY A 102 -8.67 -11.29 8.72
N GLY A 103 -7.77 -11.04 7.78
CA GLY A 103 -6.49 -11.77 7.67
C GLY A 103 -6.59 -13.12 6.97
N ARG A 104 -7.64 -13.36 6.17
CA ARG A 104 -7.82 -14.57 5.36
C ARG A 104 -6.72 -14.79 4.30
N ASN A 105 -5.91 -13.77 4.04
CA ASN A 105 -4.74 -13.78 3.18
C ASN A 105 -3.40 -13.91 3.95
N ARG A 106 -3.42 -14.13 5.27
CA ARG A 106 -2.20 -14.29 6.06
C ARG A 106 -1.38 -15.47 5.55
N GLY A 107 -0.08 -15.24 5.35
CA GLY A 107 0.85 -16.27 4.86
C GLY A 107 0.81 -16.53 3.36
N ARG A 108 0.03 -15.77 2.58
CA ARG A 108 0.02 -15.90 1.11
C ARG A 108 1.18 -15.18 0.42
N VAL A 109 1.70 -14.12 1.02
CA VAL A 109 2.88 -13.44 0.50
C VAL A 109 4.11 -14.21 0.96
N VAL A 110 4.85 -14.75 0.00
CA VAL A 110 6.09 -15.52 0.21
C VAL A 110 7.21 -14.92 -0.62
N GLU A 111 8.46 -15.25 -0.29
CA GLU A 111 9.65 -14.82 -1.06
C GLU A 111 9.70 -13.31 -1.31
N ALA A 112 9.25 -12.52 -0.33
CA ALA A 112 9.33 -11.07 -0.39
C ALA A 112 10.78 -10.63 -0.26
N VAL A 113 11.34 -10.13 -1.37
CA VAL A 113 12.71 -9.66 -1.48
C VAL A 113 12.71 -8.28 -2.12
N THR A 114 13.85 -7.59 -2.10
CA THR A 114 14.00 -6.35 -2.86
C THR A 114 13.71 -6.62 -4.34
N GLY A 115 12.75 -5.92 -4.92
CA GLY A 115 12.36 -6.06 -6.33
C GLY A 115 11.19 -7.01 -6.61
N GLY A 116 10.63 -7.71 -5.62
CA GLY A 116 9.46 -8.55 -5.89
C GLY A 116 9.03 -9.49 -4.77
N TYR A 117 7.91 -10.16 -4.99
CA TYR A 117 7.35 -11.17 -4.08
C TYR A 117 6.59 -12.22 -4.88
N ALA A 118 6.27 -13.35 -4.24
CA ALA A 118 5.35 -14.34 -4.79
C ALA A 118 4.07 -14.42 -3.96
N LEU A 119 2.93 -14.61 -4.63
CA LEU A 119 1.67 -14.98 -4.00
C LEU A 119 1.46 -16.48 -4.12
N LEU A 120 1.22 -17.14 -2.99
CA LEU A 120 0.80 -18.52 -2.95
C LEU A 120 -0.70 -18.61 -3.32
N ARG A 121 -0.97 -19.21 -4.47
CA ARG A 121 -2.32 -19.51 -4.93
C ARG A 121 -2.91 -20.69 -4.16
N LYS A 122 -4.24 -20.86 -4.27
CA LYS A 122 -4.95 -21.97 -3.60
C LYS A 122 -4.57 -23.36 -4.13
N ASP A 123 -4.14 -23.43 -5.38
CA ASP A 123 -3.65 -24.64 -6.06
C ASP A 123 -2.20 -24.99 -5.68
N GLY A 124 -1.54 -24.17 -4.86
CA GLY A 124 -0.15 -24.34 -4.44
C GLY A 124 0.88 -23.74 -5.40
N LEU A 125 0.45 -23.20 -6.54
CA LEU A 125 1.34 -22.49 -7.47
C LEU A 125 1.73 -21.13 -6.90
N ARG A 126 2.89 -20.64 -7.35
CA ARG A 126 3.43 -19.33 -6.98
C ARG A 126 3.25 -18.37 -8.15
N GLU A 127 2.58 -17.26 -7.88
CA GLU A 127 2.43 -16.16 -8.82
C GLU A 127 3.46 -15.08 -8.47
N PHE A 128 4.46 -14.91 -9.32
CA PHE A 128 5.56 -13.97 -9.08
C PHE A 128 5.18 -12.56 -9.54
N HIS A 129 5.31 -11.60 -8.63
CA HIS A 129 5.12 -10.18 -8.89
C HIS A 129 6.47 -9.47 -8.80
N LEU A 130 6.94 -8.98 -9.94
CA LEU A 130 8.16 -8.17 -10.02
C LEU A 130 7.79 -6.70 -9.88
N ILE A 131 8.44 -6.01 -8.95
CA ILE A 131 8.29 -4.57 -8.75
C ILE A 131 9.47 -3.90 -9.45
N CYS A 132 9.22 -3.46 -10.69
CA CYS A 132 10.15 -2.62 -11.41
C CYS A 132 10.09 -1.20 -10.84
N GLU A 133 10.92 -0.91 -9.85
CA GLU A 133 11.12 0.47 -9.42
C GLU A 133 11.74 1.27 -10.58
N THR A 134 11.26 2.50 -10.78
CA THR A 134 11.95 3.44 -11.66
C THR A 134 13.31 3.74 -11.05
N GLY A 135 14.36 3.19 -11.67
CA GLY A 135 15.72 3.29 -11.19
C GLY A 135 16.71 3.27 -12.33
N VAL A 136 17.92 3.72 -12.04
CA VAL A 136 19.05 3.55 -12.94
C VAL A 136 19.58 2.13 -12.72
N LEU A 137 19.29 1.24 -13.66
CA LEU A 137 19.96 -0.07 -13.71
C LEU A 137 21.41 0.18 -14.11
N LYS A 138 22.32 0.06 -13.16
CA LYS A 138 23.75 0.12 -13.43
C LYS A 138 24.24 -1.31 -13.68
N ALA A 139 24.45 -1.66 -14.95
CA ALA A 139 25.17 -2.87 -15.31
C ALA A 139 26.67 -2.64 -15.07
N GLU A 140 27.25 -3.32 -14.09
CA GLU A 140 28.71 -3.33 -13.87
C GLU A 140 29.27 -4.67 -14.39
N GLY A 141 30.22 -4.61 -15.34
CA GLY A 141 30.83 -5.78 -15.97
C GLY A 141 30.92 -5.70 -17.49
N PHE A 142 30.88 -6.86 -18.17
CA PHE A 142 30.84 -6.98 -19.63
C PHE A 142 29.70 -6.18 -20.26
N PRO A 143 29.78 -5.81 -21.56
CA PRO A 143 28.71 -5.06 -22.23
C PRO A 143 27.38 -5.80 -22.12
N ALA A 144 26.49 -5.27 -21.28
CA ALA A 144 25.16 -5.83 -21.08
C ALA A 144 24.25 -5.36 -22.23
N THR A 145 23.57 -6.29 -22.90
CA THR A 145 22.49 -5.97 -23.82
C THR A 145 21.18 -6.08 -23.05
N ILE A 146 20.48 -4.94 -22.89
CA ILE A 146 19.15 -4.91 -22.27
C ILE A 146 18.12 -4.96 -23.41
N ILE A 147 17.35 -6.04 -23.47
CA ILE A 147 16.23 -6.18 -24.42
C ILE A 147 14.94 -6.00 -23.60
N VAL A 148 14.23 -4.90 -23.83
CA VAL A 148 12.90 -4.67 -23.27
C VAL A 148 11.87 -4.94 -24.35
N THR A 149 11.17 -6.06 -24.24
CA THR A 149 10.01 -6.38 -25.09
C THR A 149 8.72 -6.01 -24.37
N PRO A 150 7.85 -5.14 -24.92
CA PRO A 150 6.50 -4.95 -24.40
C PRO A 150 5.75 -6.28 -24.39
N SER A 151 4.98 -6.57 -23.34
CA SER A 151 3.98 -7.65 -23.39
C SER A 151 2.78 -7.16 -24.18
N ASP A 152 2.28 -7.97 -25.12
CA ASP A 152 1.09 -7.69 -25.94
C ASP A 152 -0.24 -7.68 -25.14
N ASP A 153 -0.19 -7.91 -23.83
CA ASP A 153 -1.37 -8.01 -22.95
C ASP A 153 -1.91 -6.66 -22.43
N ALA A 154 -1.47 -5.51 -22.98
CA ALA A 154 -2.07 -4.22 -22.70
C ALA A 154 -3.25 -3.92 -23.66
N LYS A 155 -4.40 -4.53 -23.40
CA LYS A 155 -5.71 -4.07 -23.90
C LYS A 155 -6.67 -3.81 -22.75
#